data_AF-A0A494VU62-F1
#
_entry.id   AF-A0A494VU62-F1
#
_cell.length_a   1.000
_cell.length_b   1.000
_cell.length_c   1.000
_cell.angle_alpha   90.00
_cell.angle_beta   90.00
_cell.angle_gamma   90.00
#
_symmetry.space_group_name_H-M   'P 1'
#
loop_
_entity.id
_entity.type
_entity.pdbx_description
1 polymer ?
#
loop_
_entity_poly.entity_id
_entity_poly.type
_entity_poly.pdbx_seq_one_letter_code
_entity_poly.pdbx_strand_id
1 'polypeptide(L)'
;MESSFYLLISLKTPGSYEPFGEFDLGVDRELAYALFDSLDGNPEMDDLCHFHVDLIETVDTLPEKIRSKCCRLDELGVNAERVALEIFRQKNLRGET
;
A
#
# COMPACT_ATOMS: atom_id res chain seq x y z
N MET A 1 -0.90 -18.74 -12.42
CA MET A 1 -0.50 -17.39 -12.89
C MET A 1 -0.16 -16.61 -11.65
N GLU A 2 0.98 -15.92 -11.66
CA GLU A 2 1.56 -15.35 -10.45
C GLU A 2 0.96 -13.95 -10.24
N SER A 3 0.20 -13.77 -9.16
CA SER A 3 -0.35 -12.49 -8.74
C SER A 3 0.75 -11.65 -8.09
N SER A 4 0.84 -10.37 -8.45
CA SER A 4 1.72 -9.41 -7.76
C SER A 4 0.93 -8.37 -6.99
N PHE A 5 1.54 -7.82 -5.93
CA PHE A 5 0.91 -6.88 -5.01
C PHE A 5 1.71 -5.59 -4.96
N TYR A 6 0.99 -4.47 -4.87
CA TYR A 6 1.60 -3.17 -4.62
C TYR A 6 0.69 -2.28 -3.78
N LEU A 7 1.29 -1.30 -3.09
CA LEU A 7 0.56 -0.22 -2.45
C LEU A 7 0.56 1.00 -3.36
N LEU A 8 -0.61 1.57 -3.61
CA LEU A 8 -0.76 2.82 -4.33
C LEU A 8 -1.17 3.92 -3.37
N ILE A 9 -0.42 5.01 -3.33
CA ILE A 9 -0.73 6.18 -2.50
C ILE A 9 -1.30 7.27 -3.40
N SER A 10 -2.49 7.75 -3.04
CA SER A 10 -3.19 8.79 -3.76
C SER A 10 -3.57 9.97 -2.86
N LEU A 11 -3.51 11.18 -3.42
CA LEU A 11 -3.90 12.43 -2.76
C LEU A 11 -5.24 12.92 -3.33
N LYS A 12 -6.14 13.37 -2.45
CA LYS A 12 -7.39 14.04 -2.84
C LYS A 12 -7.08 15.40 -3.46
N THR A 13 -7.46 15.58 -4.72
CA THR A 13 -7.47 16.86 -5.42
C THR A 13 -8.92 17.31 -5.63
N PRO A 14 -9.18 18.56 -6.05
CA PRO A 14 -10.55 19.03 -6.30
C PRO A 14 -11.31 18.21 -7.35
N GLY A 15 -10.61 17.51 -8.25
CA GLY A 15 -11.21 16.75 -9.34
C GLY A 15 -11.33 15.25 -9.07
N SER A 16 -10.37 14.65 -8.36
CA SER A 16 -10.31 13.22 -8.09
C SER A 16 -9.25 12.88 -7.04
N TYR A 17 -8.97 11.60 -6.82
CA TYR A 17 -7.71 11.18 -6.22
C TYR A 17 -6.66 11.03 -7.30
N GLU A 18 -5.46 11.55 -7.06
CA GLU A 18 -4.32 11.43 -7.96
C GLU A 18 -3.23 10.58 -7.31
N PRO A 19 -2.81 9.48 -7.94
CA PRO A 19 -1.71 8.67 -7.42
C PRO A 19 -0.40 9.45 -7.52
N PHE A 20 0.41 9.40 -6.46
CA PHE A 20 1.72 10.08 -6.42
C PHE A 20 2.86 9.18 -5.92
N GLY A 21 2.56 7.99 -5.41
CA GLY A 21 3.56 7.05 -4.91
C GLY A 21 3.10 5.61 -5.02
N GLU A 22 4.06 4.71 -5.25
CA GLU A 22 3.84 3.28 -5.39
C GLU A 22 4.93 2.51 -4.65
N PHE A 23 4.53 1.41 -3.98
CA PHE A 23 5.44 0.45 -3.37
C PHE A 23 5.15 -0.96 -3.87
N ASP A 24 6.08 -1.54 -4.63
CA ASP A 24 6.03 -2.94 -5.07
C ASP A 24 6.33 -3.90 -3.91
N LEU A 25 5.36 -4.77 -3.61
CA LEU A 25 5.42 -5.78 -2.55
C LEU A 25 5.76 -7.19 -3.06
N GLY A 26 5.85 -7.41 -4.37
CA GLY A 26 6.12 -8.74 -4.95
C GLY A 26 4.90 -9.67 -4.93
N VAL A 27 5.12 -10.97 -4.76
CA VAL A 27 4.10 -12.02 -4.98
C VAL A 27 3.57 -12.69 -3.71
N ASP A 28 4.14 -12.35 -2.55
CA ASP A 28 3.77 -12.94 -1.26
C ASP A 28 2.49 -12.29 -0.71
N ARG A 29 1.36 -12.95 -0.96
CA ARG A 29 0.03 -12.48 -0.55
C ARG A 29 -0.10 -12.31 0.95
N GLU A 30 0.35 -13.30 1.74
CA GLU A 30 0.18 -13.26 3.20
C GLU A 30 0.93 -12.06 3.78
N LEU A 31 2.14 -11.84 3.29
CA LEU A 31 2.94 -10.71 3.69
C LEU A 31 2.33 -9.39 3.24
N ALA A 32 1.83 -9.28 2.00
CA ALA A 32 1.24 -8.05 1.49
C ALA A 32 0.02 -7.63 2.31
N TYR A 33 -0.82 -8.60 2.67
CA TYR A 33 -1.99 -8.38 3.51
C TYR A 33 -1.59 -8.02 4.95
N ALA A 34 -0.62 -8.72 5.54
CA ALA A 34 -0.13 -8.42 6.88
C ALA A 34 0.50 -7.02 6.98
N LEU A 35 1.30 -6.64 5.98
CA LEU A 35 1.88 -5.29 5.90
C LEU A 35 0.77 -4.25 5.81
N PHE A 36 -0.19 -4.41 4.89
CA PHE A 36 -1.30 -3.47 4.75
C PHE A 36 -2.12 -3.34 6.03
N ASP A 37 -2.43 -4.46 6.69
CA ASP A 37 -3.22 -4.49 7.92
C ASP A 37 -2.48 -3.78 9.07
N SER A 38 -1.14 -3.80 9.07
CA SER A 38 -0.30 -3.07 10.03
C SER A 38 -0.21 -1.55 9.84
N LEU A 39 -0.68 -1.01 8.71
CA LEU A 39 -0.65 0.42 8.44
C LEU A 39 -1.67 1.18 9.29
N ASP A 40 -1.29 2.36 9.74
CA ASP A 40 -2.18 3.30 10.42
C ASP A 40 -3.20 3.88 9.42
N GLY A 41 -4.41 4.18 9.89
CA GLY A 41 -5.46 4.75 9.07
C GLY A 41 -6.84 4.13 9.31
N ASN A 42 -7.87 4.77 8.76
CA ASN A 42 -9.27 4.35 8.89
C ASN A 42 -9.73 3.62 7.60
N PRO A 43 -10.34 2.43 7.68
CA PRO A 43 -10.98 1.80 6.53
C PRO A 43 -12.21 2.58 6.02
N GLU A 44 -12.83 3.42 6.84
CA GLU A 44 -13.95 4.27 6.42
C GLU A 44 -13.43 5.45 5.60
N MET A 45 -13.87 5.52 4.34
CA MET A 45 -13.63 6.68 3.49
C MET A 45 -14.66 7.76 3.80
N ASP A 46 -14.22 8.81 4.49
CA ASP A 46 -15.02 10.01 4.74
C ASP A 46 -14.48 11.22 3.95
N ASP A 47 -15.19 12.34 4.05
CA ASP A 47 -14.83 13.58 3.34
C ASP A 47 -13.51 14.19 3.80
N LEU A 48 -13.05 13.86 5.02
CA LEU A 48 -11.79 14.31 5.60
C LEU A 48 -10.60 13.50 5.10
N CYS A 49 -10.87 12.47 4.31
CA CYS A 49 -9.82 11.63 3.81
C CYS A 49 -9.00 12.25 2.68
N HIS A 50 -7.88 12.87 3.03
CA HIS A 50 -7.00 13.51 2.05
C HIS A 50 -6.01 12.55 1.38
N PHE A 51 -5.61 11.46 2.05
CA PHE A 51 -4.70 10.47 1.48
C PHE A 51 -5.31 9.08 1.55
N HIS A 52 -5.22 8.35 0.45
CA HIS A 52 -5.58 6.94 0.38
C HIS A 52 -4.35 6.09 0.15
N VAL A 53 -4.27 4.97 0.86
CA VAL A 53 -3.36 3.87 0.57
C VAL A 53 -4.22 2.69 0.13
N ASP A 54 -4.02 2.25 -1.11
CA ASP A 54 -4.73 1.13 -1.71
C ASP A 54 -3.81 -0.08 -1.82
N LEU A 55 -4.28 -1.25 -1.37
CA LEU A 55 -3.66 -2.53 -1.68
C LEU A 55 -4.22 -3.03 -3.01
N ILE A 56 -3.36 -3.15 -4.00
CA ILE A 56 -3.70 -3.64 -5.33
C ILE A 56 -3.10 -5.02 -5.55
N GLU A 57 -3.89 -5.94 -6.11
CA GLU A 57 -3.45 -7.23 -6.63
C GLU A 57 -3.52 -7.19 -8.16
N THR A 58 -2.46 -7.58 -8.85
CA THR A 58 -2.43 -7.68 -10.30
C THR A 58 -2.59 -9.13 -10.69
N VAL A 59 -3.75 -9.48 -11.26
CA VAL A 59 -4.03 -10.81 -11.81
C VAL A 59 -4.08 -10.67 -13.33
N ASP A 60 -3.25 -11.43 -14.05
CA ASP A 60 -3.18 -11.37 -15.52
C ASP A 60 -3.02 -9.96 -16.09
N THR A 61 -2.15 -9.16 -15.45
CA THR A 61 -1.89 -7.74 -15.78
C THR A 61 -3.02 -6.76 -15.48
N LEU A 62 -4.16 -7.23 -14.98
CA LEU A 62 -5.27 -6.36 -14.57
C LEU A 62 -5.13 -5.99 -13.08
N PRO A 63 -4.99 -4.69 -12.75
CA PRO A 63 -4.93 -4.24 -11.38
C PRO A 63 -6.33 -4.26 -10.76
N GLU A 64 -6.49 -4.98 -9.65
CA GLU A 64 -7.71 -5.03 -8.86
C GLU A 64 -7.44 -4.42 -7.48
N LYS A 65 -8.22 -3.40 -7.13
CA LYS A 65 -8.15 -2.79 -5.80
C LYS A 65 -8.83 -3.69 -4.79
N ILE A 66 -8.04 -4.24 -3.87
CA ILE A 66 -8.51 -5.20 -2.86
C ILE A 66 -9.00 -4.48 -1.61
N ARG A 67 -8.21 -3.51 -1.12
CA ARG A 67 -8.50 -2.79 0.13
C ARG A 67 -8.01 -1.35 0.02
N SER A 68 -8.58 -0.48 0.83
CA SER A 68 -8.18 0.91 0.95
C SER A 68 -8.15 1.32 2.42
N LYS A 69 -7.20 2.20 2.76
CA LYS A 69 -7.17 2.91 4.03
C LYS A 69 -7.08 4.40 3.76
N CYS A 70 -7.88 5.15 4.49
CA CYS A 70 -7.71 6.57 4.65
C CYS A 70 -6.59 6.85 5.65
N CYS A 71 -5.64 7.72 5.33
CA CYS A 71 -4.65 8.17 6.30
C CYS A 71 -4.50 9.70 6.31
N ARG A 72 -4.14 10.23 7.47
CA ARG A 72 -3.72 11.62 7.65
C ARG A 72 -2.26 11.79 7.22
N LEU A 73 -1.81 13.03 7.05
CA LEU A 73 -0.45 13.31 6.59
C LEU A 73 0.63 12.82 7.58
N ASP A 74 0.35 12.90 8.89
CA ASP A 74 1.22 12.39 9.95
C ASP A 74 1.32 10.85 9.92
N GLU A 75 0.21 10.16 9.67
CA GLU A 75 0.17 8.71 9.51
C GLU A 75 0.87 8.26 8.22
N LEU A 76 0.76 9.03 7.13
CA LEU A 76 1.41 8.71 5.86
C LEU A 76 2.93 8.57 6.00
N GLY A 77 3.58 9.47 6.76
CA GLY A 77 5.02 9.40 7.01
C GLY A 77 5.43 8.11 7.73
N VAL A 78 4.69 7.77 8.80
CA VAL A 78 4.92 6.54 9.59
C VAL A 78 4.66 5.29 8.74
N ASN A 79 3.59 5.29 7.96
CA ASN A 79 3.26 4.19 7.05
C ASN A 79 4.33 4.00 5.98
N ALA A 80 4.79 5.08 5.35
CA ALA A 80 5.84 5.03 4.34
C ALA A 80 7.16 4.47 4.91
N GLU A 81 7.55 4.88 6.12
CA GLU A 81 8.71 4.31 6.83
C GLU A 81 8.54 2.80 7.06
N ARG A 82 7.39 2.38 7.59
CA ARG A 82 7.09 0.96 7.87
C ARG A 82 7.13 0.11 6.60
N VAL A 83 6.52 0.59 5.51
CA VAL A 83 6.54 -0.09 4.20
C VAL A 83 7.96 -0.19 3.65
N ALA A 84 8.73 0.91 3.67
CA ALA A 84 10.10 0.92 3.17
C ALA A 84 11.01 -0.05 3.92
N LEU A 85 10.91 -0.10 5.25
CA LEU A 85 11.68 -1.03 6.08
C LEU A 85 11.32 -2.49 5.80
N GLU A 86 10.03 -2.80 5.64
CA GLU A 86 9.56 -4.16 5.41
C GLU A 86 9.98 -4.67 4.03
N ILE A 87 9.84 -3.84 2.98
CA ILE A 87 10.35 -4.16 1.64
C ILE A 87 11.87 -4.34 1.66
N PHE A 88 12.60 -3.46 2.37
CA PHE A 88 14.05 -3.58 2.48
C PHE A 88 14.47 -4.90 3.12
N ARG A 89 13.81 -5.29 4.23
CA ARG A 89 14.05 -6.58 4.92
C ARG A 89 13.83 -7.76 3.99
N GLN A 90 12.74 -7.77 3.23
CA GLN A 90 12.43 -8.87 2.31
C GLN A 90 13.43 -8.98 1.17
N LYS A 91 13.76 -7.86 0.53
CA LYS A 91 14.59 -7.87 -0.69
C LYS A 91 16.09 -8.03 -0.39
N ASN A 92 16.57 -7.65 0.80
CA ASN A 92 18.00 -7.61 1.09
C ASN A 92 18.46 -8.50 2.26
N LEU A 93 17.56 -8.86 3.20
CA LEU A 93 17.94 -9.62 4.40
C LEU A 93 17.48 -11.09 4.37
N ARG A 94 16.72 -11.52 3.36
CA ARG A 94 16.41 -12.95 3.11
C ARG A 94 17.59 -13.75 2.51
N GLY A 95 18.80 -13.19 2.54
CA GLY A 95 20.03 -13.75 1.96
C GLY A 95 20.98 -14.45 2.94
N GLU A 96 20.49 -14.94 4.09
CA GLU A 96 21.24 -15.85 4.96
C GLU A 96 20.40 -17.09 5.27
N THR A 97 20.34 -18.04 4.33
CA THR A 97 20.06 -19.45 4.63
C THR A 97 20.70 -20.35 3.60
#